data_AF-A0A9E2AN34-F1
#
_entry.id   AF-A0A9E2AN34-F1
#
_cell.length_a   1.000
_cell.length_b   1.000
_cell.length_c   1.000
_cell.angle_alpha   90.00
_cell.angle_beta   90.00
_cell.angle_gamma   90.00
#
_symmetry.space_group_name_H-M   'P 1'
#
loop_
_entity.id
_entity.type
_entity.pdbx_description
1 polymer ?
#
loop_
_entity_poly.entity_id
_entity_poly.type
_entity_poly.pdbx_seq_one_letter_code
_entity_poly.pdbx_strand_id
1 'polypeptide(L)'
;RENQRGVVFWMFLTILGGAGFLGCQAWEWSNLIGKEHMTVTRNPFGTHTISGTYLDDEHGDPYAQGVDKETFMVGDGYLIHAAGHGHDDGHSAEVADSHGETEFVQRRFVSEDGVAGQQEFGPKAFGALFFFITGFHGFHVFSGVVFLLIIMINAAGGIYAKRKNGYEMVEKIGLYWHFVDLVWVFVFLVFYLL
;
A
#
# COMPACT_ATOMS: atom_id res chain seq x y z
N ARG A 1 38.39 18.28 -10.00
CA ARG A 1 38.44 18.04 -8.53
C ARG A 1 37.59 16.80 -8.27
N GLU A 2 38.18 15.60 -8.37
CA GLU A 2 37.48 14.34 -8.11
C GLU A 2 37.56 14.03 -6.61
N ASN A 3 36.57 14.46 -5.84
CA ASN A 3 36.46 14.06 -4.44
C ASN A 3 35.75 12.71 -4.37
N GLN A 4 36.49 11.62 -4.56
CA GLN A 4 35.96 10.25 -4.52
C GLN A 4 35.17 9.96 -3.23
N ARG A 5 35.63 10.51 -2.09
CA ARG A 5 34.93 10.39 -0.80
C ARG A 5 33.56 11.07 -0.81
N GLY A 6 33.45 12.22 -1.46
CA GLY A 6 32.18 12.93 -1.62
C GLY A 6 31.19 12.13 -2.46
N VAL A 7 31.64 11.58 -3.60
CA VAL A 7 30.78 10.77 -4.48
C VAL A 7 30.26 9.52 -3.75
N VAL A 8 31.14 8.79 -3.07
CA VAL A 8 30.74 7.59 -2.30
C VAL A 8 29.76 7.94 -1.18
N PHE A 9 29.95 9.08 -0.49
CA PHE A 9 29.02 9.53 0.55
C PHE A 9 27.63 9.84 -0.01
N TRP A 10 27.53 10.56 -1.13
CA TRP A 10 26.26 10.86 -1.77
C TRP A 10 25.56 9.59 -2.30
N MET A 11 26.30 8.67 -2.91
CA MET A 11 25.75 7.39 -3.35
C MET A 11 25.22 6.56 -2.17
N PHE A 12 25.94 6.55 -1.05
CA PHE A 12 25.49 5.87 0.17
C PHE A 12 24.15 6.44 0.66
N LEU A 13 23.99 7.76 0.68
CA LEU A 13 22.72 8.40 1.03
C LEU A 13 21.58 8.01 0.07
N THR A 14 21.85 7.93 -1.23
CA THR A 14 20.86 7.48 -2.22
C THR A 14 20.43 6.03 -1.98
N ILE A 15 21.38 5.13 -1.71
CA ILE A 15 21.11 3.73 -1.39
C ILE A 15 20.27 3.61 -0.12
N LEU A 16 20.60 4.39 0.91
CA LEU A 16 19.87 4.39 2.17
C LEU A 16 18.43 4.90 1.97
N GLY A 17 18.25 5.95 1.18
CA GLY A 17 16.92 6.44 0.79
C GLY A 17 16.11 5.38 0.03
N GLY A 18 16.72 4.71 -0.96
CA GLY A 18 16.08 3.63 -1.72
C GLY A 18 15.72 2.41 -0.87
N ALA A 19 16.58 2.03 0.07
CA ALA A 19 16.30 0.94 1.01
C ALA A 19 15.20 1.30 2.00
N GLY A 20 15.19 2.54 2.50
CA GLY A 20 14.10 3.05 3.36
C GLY A 20 12.76 3.08 2.64
N PHE A 21 12.75 3.48 1.37
CA PHE A 21 11.57 3.44 0.51
C PHE A 21 11.03 2.02 0.34
N LEU A 22 11.89 1.04 0.03
CA LEU A 22 11.49 -0.37 -0.05
C LEU A 22 10.95 -0.90 1.29
N GLY A 23 11.53 -0.47 2.41
CA GLY A 23 11.03 -0.81 3.74
C GLY A 23 9.64 -0.24 4.01
N CYS A 24 9.39 1.02 3.64
CA CYS A 24 8.07 1.64 3.72
C CYS A 24 7.05 0.88 2.86
N GLN A 25 7.41 0.55 1.62
CA GLN A 25 6.54 -0.21 0.71
C GLN A 25 6.18 -1.59 1.27
N ALA A 26 7.17 -2.30 1.83
CA ALA A 26 6.96 -3.61 2.44
C ALA A 26 6.10 -3.54 3.71
N TRP A 27 6.27 -2.48 4.52
CA TRP A 27 5.46 -2.25 5.70
C TRP A 27 4.01 -1.94 5.32
N GLU A 28 3.81 -1.08 4.33
CA GLU A 28 2.49 -0.75 3.80
C GLU A 28 1.79 -2.00 3.25
N TRP A 29 2.47 -2.81 2.43
CA TRP A 29 1.93 -4.08 1.95
C TRP A 29 1.55 -5.02 3.09
N SER A 30 2.37 -5.10 4.13
CA SER A 30 2.09 -5.94 5.30
C SER A 30 0.88 -5.43 6.10
N ASN A 31 0.69 -4.11 6.19
CA ASN A 31 -0.48 -3.51 6.83
C ASN A 31 -1.76 -3.72 6.00
N LEU A 32 -1.68 -3.52 4.68
CA LEU A 32 -2.80 -3.71 3.75
C LEU A 32 -3.27 -5.16 3.72
N ILE A 33 -2.35 -6.12 3.70
CA ILE A 33 -2.68 -7.55 3.66
C ILE A 33 -3.06 -8.06 5.06
N GLY A 34 -2.36 -7.62 6.11
CA GLY A 34 -2.49 -8.16 7.45
C GLY A 34 -3.61 -7.55 8.28
N LYS A 35 -3.83 -6.23 8.19
CA LYS A 35 -4.84 -5.51 8.97
C LYS A 35 -6.09 -5.17 8.18
N GLU A 36 -5.90 -4.74 6.93
CA GLU A 36 -7.01 -4.30 6.10
C GLU A 36 -7.54 -5.45 5.23
N HIS A 37 -6.83 -6.58 5.15
CA HIS A 37 -7.21 -7.78 4.39
C HIS A 37 -7.44 -7.54 2.89
N MET A 38 -6.79 -6.52 2.33
CA MET A 38 -6.72 -6.34 0.89
C MET A 38 -5.77 -7.36 0.27
N THR A 39 -6.26 -8.10 -0.71
CA THR A 39 -5.48 -9.09 -1.47
C THR A 39 -5.71 -8.90 -2.97
N VAL A 40 -4.97 -9.66 -3.78
CA VAL A 40 -5.12 -9.66 -5.26
C VAL A 40 -6.56 -10.00 -5.68
N THR A 41 -7.29 -10.77 -4.88
CA THR A 41 -8.64 -11.27 -5.23
C THR A 41 -9.75 -10.69 -4.35
N ARG A 42 -9.41 -9.91 -3.32
CA ARG A 42 -10.35 -9.34 -2.35
C ARG A 42 -10.01 -7.88 -2.09
N ASN A 43 -10.97 -6.99 -2.33
CA ASN A 43 -10.83 -5.55 -2.08
C ASN A 43 -11.85 -5.11 -1.01
N PRO A 44 -11.41 -4.83 0.23
CA PRO A 44 -12.27 -4.37 1.34
C PRO A 44 -12.71 -2.91 1.19
N PHE A 45 -12.12 -2.17 0.26
CA PHE A 45 -12.44 -0.77 -0.02
C PHE A 45 -13.62 -0.68 -0.96
N GLY A 46 -14.74 -0.14 -0.49
CA GLY A 46 -15.95 0.09 -1.27
C GLY A 46 -16.31 1.57 -1.37
N THR A 47 -17.27 1.88 -2.24
CA THR A 47 -17.87 3.21 -2.35
C THR A 47 -19.39 3.08 -2.37
N HIS A 48 -20.08 3.95 -1.65
CA HIS A 48 -21.54 3.95 -1.66
C HIS A 48 -22.08 4.44 -2.99
N THR A 49 -22.93 3.62 -3.61
CA THR A 49 -23.62 3.95 -4.86
C THR A 49 -24.96 4.66 -4.63
N ILE A 50 -25.49 4.59 -3.40
CA ILE A 50 -26.73 5.23 -2.94
C ILE A 50 -26.49 5.86 -1.57
N SER A 51 -27.22 6.93 -1.22
CA SER A 51 -27.19 7.52 0.12
C SER A 51 -28.09 6.73 1.06
N GLY A 52 -27.74 6.65 2.34
CA GLY A 52 -28.52 5.88 3.28
C GLY A 52 -28.10 6.02 4.72
N THR A 53 -28.74 5.24 5.58
CA THR A 53 -28.48 5.16 7.02
C THR A 53 -28.09 3.73 7.37
N TYR A 54 -26.99 3.57 8.10
CA TYR A 54 -26.58 2.29 8.62
C TYR A 54 -27.58 1.77 9.67
N LEU A 55 -27.86 0.46 9.60
CA LEU A 55 -28.67 -0.23 10.60
C LEU A 55 -27.82 -0.87 11.69
N ASP A 56 -26.58 -1.20 11.35
CA ASP A 56 -25.60 -1.84 12.22
C ASP A 56 -24.43 -0.88 12.47
N ASP A 57 -23.81 -0.97 13.64
CA ASP A 57 -22.61 -0.22 14.02
C ASP A 57 -21.34 -0.76 13.33
N GLU A 58 -20.17 -0.20 13.66
CA GLU A 58 -18.88 -0.62 13.08
C GLU A 58 -18.50 -2.07 13.42
N HIS A 59 -19.11 -2.68 14.44
CA HIS A 59 -18.88 -4.06 14.86
C HIS A 59 -19.88 -5.04 14.26
N GLY A 60 -20.92 -4.54 13.58
CA GLY A 60 -21.97 -5.35 12.96
C GLY A 60 -23.18 -5.57 13.86
N ASP A 61 -23.23 -4.90 15.02
CA ASP A 61 -24.33 -4.99 15.95
C ASP A 61 -25.42 -3.95 15.60
N PRO A 62 -26.71 -4.29 15.67
CA PRO A 62 -27.78 -3.33 15.40
C PRO A 62 -27.74 -2.15 16.38
N TYR A 63 -27.89 -0.92 15.87
CA TYR A 63 -27.95 0.26 16.72
C TYR A 63 -29.04 0.15 17.80
N ALA A 64 -28.68 0.48 19.04
CA ALA A 64 -29.63 0.51 20.15
C ALA A 64 -30.75 1.54 19.90
N GLN A 65 -31.93 1.25 20.43
CA GLN A 65 -33.13 2.06 20.19
C GLN A 65 -32.94 3.47 20.77
N GLY A 66 -33.02 4.50 19.92
CA GLY A 66 -32.86 5.91 20.30
C GLY A 66 -31.44 6.47 20.16
N VAL A 67 -30.49 5.69 19.62
CA VAL A 67 -29.17 6.18 19.22
C VAL A 67 -29.26 6.76 17.81
N ASP A 68 -28.58 7.90 17.59
CA ASP A 68 -28.45 8.49 16.26
C ASP A 68 -27.63 7.56 15.37
N LYS A 69 -28.22 7.16 14.24
CA LYS A 69 -27.60 6.24 13.29
C LYS A 69 -26.71 7.01 12.34
N GLU A 70 -25.56 6.42 12.00
CA GLU A 70 -24.67 6.99 10.98
C GLU A 70 -25.34 7.00 9.60
N THR A 71 -25.25 8.14 8.94
CA THR A 71 -25.71 8.35 7.56
C THR A 71 -24.51 8.54 6.65
N PHE A 72 -24.61 8.07 5.41
CA PHE A 72 -23.60 8.24 4.37
C PHE A 72 -24.25 8.72 3.08
N MET A 73 -23.45 9.37 2.26
CA MET A 73 -23.85 9.94 0.98
C MET A 73 -23.30 9.10 -0.18
N VAL A 74 -23.93 9.23 -1.35
CA VAL A 74 -23.36 8.71 -2.61
C VAL A 74 -21.93 9.23 -2.79
N GLY A 75 -21.00 8.32 -3.07
CA GLY A 75 -19.59 8.65 -3.26
C GLY A 75 -18.73 8.53 -2.00
N ASP A 76 -19.34 8.36 -0.82
CA ASP A 76 -18.56 8.12 0.40
C ASP A 76 -17.89 6.73 0.34
N GLY A 77 -16.59 6.71 0.63
CA GLY A 77 -15.81 5.49 0.72
C GLY A 77 -16.02 4.80 2.06
N TYR A 78 -16.00 3.47 2.06
CA TYR A 78 -16.06 2.68 3.30
C TYR A 78 -15.04 1.52 3.26
N LEU A 79 -14.67 1.08 4.46
CA LEU A 79 -13.79 -0.07 4.67
C LEU A 79 -14.59 -1.17 5.35
N ILE A 80 -14.51 -2.37 4.78
CA ILE A 80 -15.08 -3.56 5.40
C ILE A 80 -14.03 -4.14 6.35
N HIS A 81 -14.29 -4.06 7.65
CA HIS A 81 -13.41 -4.59 8.68
C HIS A 81 -13.60 -6.11 8.84
N ALA A 82 -12.50 -6.84 9.09
CA ALA A 82 -12.62 -8.23 9.51
C ALA A 82 -13.15 -8.30 10.95
N ALA A 83 -14.18 -9.11 11.17
CA ALA A 83 -14.70 -9.46 12.47
C ALA A 83 -13.57 -10.09 13.30
N GLY A 84 -13.14 -9.40 14.36
CA GLY A 84 -12.07 -9.86 15.25
C GLY A 84 -10.82 -8.96 15.32
N HIS A 85 -10.75 -7.86 14.56
CA HIS A 85 -9.73 -6.82 14.75
C HIS A 85 -10.29 -5.54 15.39
N GLY A 86 -11.28 -5.72 16.28
CA GLY A 86 -11.71 -4.71 17.24
C GLY A 86 -10.70 -4.59 18.38
N HIS A 87 -10.64 -3.39 18.92
CA HIS A 87 -9.82 -2.93 20.04
C HIS A 87 -9.80 -3.92 21.23
N ASP A 88 -8.73 -3.86 22.05
CA ASP A 88 -8.43 -4.70 23.23
C ASP A 88 -9.46 -4.53 24.38
N ASP A 89 -10.71 -4.89 24.11
CA ASP A 89 -11.85 -4.72 25.01
C ASP A 89 -12.34 -6.09 25.50
N GLY A 90 -11.43 -7.00 25.88
CA GLY A 90 -11.66 -8.09 26.84
C GLY A 90 -12.79 -9.10 26.58
N HIS A 91 -13.53 -9.01 25.49
CA HIS A 91 -14.61 -9.92 25.11
C HIS A 91 -14.19 -10.72 23.87
N SER A 92 -13.18 -11.55 24.08
CA SER A 92 -12.86 -12.65 23.20
C SER A 92 -14.00 -13.66 23.21
N ALA A 93 -14.76 -13.73 22.12
CA ALA A 93 -15.35 -14.98 21.68
C ALA A 93 -15.13 -15.09 20.18
N GLU A 94 -14.17 -15.95 19.85
CA GLU A 94 -13.93 -16.49 18.52
C GLU A 94 -15.25 -16.82 17.82
N VAL A 95 -15.51 -16.19 16.68
CA VAL A 95 -16.33 -16.81 15.64
C VAL A 95 -15.45 -16.96 14.41
N ALA A 96 -14.39 -17.76 14.58
CA ALA A 96 -13.84 -18.46 13.44
C ALA A 96 -14.87 -19.52 13.06
N ASP A 97 -15.57 -19.33 11.94
CA ASP A 97 -16.19 -20.48 11.29
C ASP A 97 -15.09 -21.52 11.02
N SER A 98 -15.48 -22.77 11.15
CA SER A 98 -14.75 -24.02 10.98
C SER A 98 -13.90 -24.16 9.71
N HIS A 99 -13.85 -23.14 8.86
CA HIS A 99 -13.07 -23.03 7.63
C HIS A 99 -11.88 -22.04 7.68
N GLY A 100 -11.64 -21.33 8.79
CA GLY A 100 -10.46 -20.46 8.93
C GLY A 100 -10.47 -19.22 8.03
N GLU A 101 -11.62 -18.85 7.47
CA GLU A 101 -11.83 -17.60 6.74
C GLU A 101 -12.05 -16.47 7.76
N THR A 102 -11.34 -15.36 7.59
CA THR A 102 -11.63 -14.10 8.30
C THR A 102 -13.06 -13.68 7.97
N GLU A 103 -13.96 -13.67 8.95
CA GLU A 103 -15.31 -13.14 8.79
C GLU A 103 -15.22 -11.62 8.60
N PHE A 104 -16.03 -11.04 7.71
CA PHE A 104 -16.02 -9.61 7.42
C PHE A 104 -17.35 -9.00 7.85
N VAL A 105 -17.29 -7.89 8.57
CA VAL A 105 -18.47 -7.17 9.02
C VAL A 105 -19.01 -6.32 7.88
N GLN A 106 -19.96 -6.86 7.12
CA GLN A 106 -20.69 -6.12 6.09
C GLN A 106 -21.90 -5.43 6.71
N ARG A 107 -21.77 -4.14 7.01
CA ARG A 107 -22.85 -3.38 7.67
C ARG A 107 -24.08 -3.31 6.77
N ARG A 108 -25.27 -3.57 7.33
CA ARG A 108 -26.54 -3.35 6.63
C ARG A 108 -26.90 -1.88 6.67
N PHE A 109 -27.54 -1.41 5.62
CA PHE A 109 -28.03 -0.05 5.52
C PHE A 109 -29.40 0.02 4.84
N VAL A 110 -30.08 1.14 5.03
CA VAL A 110 -31.33 1.46 4.33
C VAL A 110 -31.11 2.75 3.56
N SER A 111 -31.37 2.71 2.26
CA SER A 111 -31.35 3.87 1.37
C SER A 111 -32.42 4.88 1.77
N GLU A 112 -32.25 6.14 1.38
CA GLU A 112 -33.30 7.17 1.52
C GLU A 112 -34.63 6.75 0.88
N ASP A 113 -34.57 5.94 -0.19
CA ASP A 113 -35.74 5.37 -0.88
C ASP A 113 -36.38 4.17 -0.14
N GLY A 114 -35.88 3.81 1.04
CA GLY A 114 -36.37 2.69 1.85
C GLY A 114 -35.88 1.31 1.41
N VAL A 115 -34.93 1.25 0.46
CA VAL A 115 -34.33 -0.02 0.00
C VAL A 115 -33.25 -0.47 0.98
N ALA A 116 -33.39 -1.68 1.54
CA ALA A 116 -32.35 -2.28 2.35
C ALA A 116 -31.22 -2.87 1.49
N GLY A 117 -29.98 -2.68 1.92
CA GLY A 117 -28.77 -3.19 1.27
C GLY A 117 -27.68 -3.57 2.28
N GLN A 118 -26.59 -4.14 1.79
CA GLN A 118 -25.39 -4.47 2.56
C GLN A 118 -24.17 -3.90 1.85
N GLN A 119 -23.14 -3.56 2.63
CA GLN A 119 -21.83 -3.20 2.09
C GLN A 119 -21.27 -4.33 1.22
N GLU A 120 -20.83 -3.99 0.02
CA GLU A 120 -20.23 -4.94 -0.92
C GLU A 120 -18.72 -4.70 -1.03
N PHE A 121 -17.96 -5.77 -1.25
CA PHE A 121 -16.55 -5.62 -1.54
C PHE A 121 -16.35 -4.79 -2.81
N GLY A 122 -15.30 -3.96 -2.81
CA GLY A 122 -14.93 -3.19 -3.98
C GLY A 122 -14.51 -4.06 -5.18
N PRO A 123 -14.26 -3.42 -6.32
CA PRO A 123 -13.82 -4.13 -7.52
C PRO A 123 -12.56 -4.94 -7.26
N LYS A 124 -12.63 -6.27 -7.46
CA LYS A 124 -11.48 -7.18 -7.30
C LYS A 124 -10.29 -6.80 -8.20
N ALA A 125 -10.59 -6.22 -9.37
CA ALA A 125 -9.57 -5.75 -10.31
C ALA A 125 -8.68 -4.64 -9.73
N PHE A 126 -9.20 -3.81 -8.82
CA PHE A 126 -8.43 -2.73 -8.21
C PHE A 126 -7.26 -3.27 -7.39
N GLY A 127 -7.52 -4.19 -6.46
CA GLY A 127 -6.47 -4.82 -5.64
C GLY A 127 -5.42 -5.54 -6.50
N ALA A 128 -5.86 -6.29 -7.52
CA ALA A 128 -4.95 -6.96 -8.45
C ALA A 128 -4.02 -5.98 -9.20
N LEU A 129 -4.58 -4.89 -9.74
CA LEU A 129 -3.81 -3.87 -10.47
C LEU A 129 -2.87 -3.11 -9.53
N PHE A 130 -3.33 -2.76 -8.32
CA PHE A 130 -2.52 -2.09 -7.30
C PHE A 130 -1.28 -2.91 -6.95
N PHE A 131 -1.44 -4.17 -6.53
CA PHE A 131 -0.31 -5.03 -6.14
C PHE A 131 0.60 -5.35 -7.34
N PHE A 132 0.04 -5.53 -8.53
CA PHE A 132 0.84 -5.80 -9.72
C PHE A 132 1.73 -4.61 -10.11
N ILE A 133 1.15 -3.40 -10.21
CA ILE A 133 1.88 -2.20 -10.65
C ILE A 133 2.89 -1.77 -9.57
N THR A 134 2.45 -1.68 -8.30
CA THR A 134 3.35 -1.29 -7.20
C THR A 134 4.42 -2.35 -6.94
N GLY A 135 4.11 -3.64 -7.11
CA GLY A 135 5.07 -4.74 -6.97
C GLY A 135 6.11 -4.77 -8.08
N PHE A 136 5.68 -4.60 -9.34
CA PHE A 136 6.60 -4.48 -10.47
C PHE A 136 7.52 -3.26 -10.34
N HIS A 137 6.99 -2.14 -9.86
CA HIS A 137 7.78 -0.96 -9.55
C HIS A 137 8.79 -1.23 -8.41
N GLY A 138 8.35 -1.83 -7.30
CA GLY A 138 9.21 -2.21 -6.18
C GLY A 138 10.36 -3.13 -6.61
N PHE A 139 10.11 -4.06 -7.55
CA PHE A 139 11.16 -4.89 -8.16
C PHE A 139 12.22 -4.05 -8.90
N HIS A 140 11.80 -3.02 -9.65
CA HIS A 140 12.74 -2.12 -10.33
C HIS A 140 13.59 -1.35 -9.32
N VAL A 141 12.97 -0.76 -8.29
CA VAL A 141 13.70 -0.05 -7.23
C VAL A 141 14.69 -0.98 -6.54
N PHE A 142 14.28 -2.20 -6.17
CA PHE A 142 15.16 -3.20 -5.58
C PHE A 142 16.37 -3.50 -6.47
N SER A 143 16.15 -3.76 -7.76
CA SER A 143 17.24 -3.99 -8.72
C SER A 143 18.17 -2.77 -8.84
N GLY A 144 17.60 -1.56 -8.82
CA GLY A 144 18.34 -0.29 -8.81
C GLY A 144 19.23 -0.12 -7.58
N VAL A 145 18.71 -0.44 -6.39
CA VAL A 145 19.48 -0.36 -5.13
C VAL A 145 20.65 -1.34 -5.18
N VAL A 146 20.43 -2.55 -5.70
CA VAL A 146 21.50 -3.55 -5.90
C VAL A 146 22.57 -3.02 -6.86
N PHE A 147 22.19 -2.44 -8.00
CA PHE A 147 23.15 -1.86 -8.94
C PHE A 147 23.92 -0.67 -8.35
N LEU A 148 23.25 0.22 -7.62
CA LEU A 148 23.90 1.33 -6.91
C LEU A 148 24.90 0.84 -5.87
N LEU A 149 24.55 -0.21 -5.12
CA LEU A 149 25.42 -0.84 -4.14
C LEU A 149 26.69 -1.43 -4.81
N ILE A 150 26.52 -2.14 -5.93
CA ILE A 150 27.65 -2.71 -6.69
C ILE A 150 28.60 -1.61 -7.17
N ILE A 151 28.06 -0.53 -7.75
CA ILE A 151 28.89 0.59 -8.22
C ILE A 151 29.58 1.29 -7.05
N MET A 152 28.88 1.51 -5.92
CA MET A 152 29.47 2.13 -4.74
C MET A 152 30.67 1.33 -4.24
N ILE A 153 30.56 0.00 -4.15
CA ILE A 153 31.66 -0.90 -3.78
C ILE A 153 32.81 -0.80 -4.78
N ASN A 154 32.52 -0.84 -6.08
CA ASN A 154 33.54 -0.74 -7.13
C ASN A 154 34.21 0.65 -7.19
N ALA A 155 33.49 1.72 -6.85
CA ALA A 155 34.00 3.08 -6.72
C ALA A 155 34.90 3.24 -5.48
N ALA A 156 34.48 2.68 -4.34
CA ALA A 156 35.28 2.66 -3.11
C ALA A 156 36.56 1.82 -3.24
N GLY A 157 36.51 0.73 -4.03
CA GLY A 157 37.66 -0.13 -4.34
C GLY A 157 38.68 0.47 -5.32
N GLY A 158 38.46 1.68 -5.85
CA GLY A 158 39.40 2.37 -6.74
C GLY A 158 39.55 1.76 -8.13
N ILE A 159 38.71 0.79 -8.51
CA ILE A 159 38.79 0.08 -9.79
C ILE A 159 38.53 1.03 -10.97
N TYR A 160 37.66 2.02 -10.78
CA TYR A 160 37.35 3.03 -11.82
C TYR A 160 38.46 4.08 -12.01
N ALA A 161 39.27 4.36 -11.00
CA ALA A 161 40.43 5.25 -11.15
C ALA A 161 41.56 4.60 -11.98
N LYS A 162 41.64 3.26 -11.97
CA LYS A 162 42.64 2.47 -12.71
C LYS A 162 42.23 2.15 -14.15
N ARG A 163 40.93 2.17 -14.47
CA ARG A 163 40.38 1.80 -15.78
C ARG A 163 39.96 3.09 -16.48
N LYS A 164 40.64 3.46 -17.57
CA LYS A 164 40.42 4.66 -18.42
C LYS A 164 38.98 4.87 -18.98
N ASN A 165 38.00 4.07 -18.58
CA ASN A 165 36.59 4.11 -19.00
C ASN A 165 35.67 4.99 -18.13
N GLY A 166 36.21 5.75 -17.16
CA GLY A 166 35.51 6.85 -16.50
C GLY A 166 34.29 6.48 -15.63
N TYR A 167 33.54 7.52 -15.25
CA TYR A 167 32.28 7.46 -14.46
C TYR A 167 31.03 7.18 -15.32
N GLU A 168 31.19 6.78 -16.59
CA GLU A 168 30.08 6.59 -17.54
C GLU A 168 29.08 5.52 -17.07
N MET A 169 29.55 4.47 -16.37
CA MET A 169 28.67 3.46 -15.78
C MET A 169 27.83 4.01 -14.62
N VAL A 170 28.37 4.98 -13.87
CA VAL A 170 27.65 5.66 -12.79
C VAL A 170 26.56 6.56 -13.37
N GLU A 171 26.84 7.25 -14.47
CA GLU A 171 25.87 8.11 -15.15
C GLU A 171 24.71 7.30 -15.75
N LYS A 172 25.00 6.17 -16.42
CA LYS A 172 23.96 5.28 -16.96
C LYS A 172 23.04 4.72 -15.89
N ILE A 173 23.60 4.34 -14.73
CA ILE A 173 22.81 3.76 -13.64
C ILE A 173 22.10 4.86 -12.83
N GLY A 174 22.70 6.05 -12.72
CA GLY A 174 22.03 7.24 -12.20
C GLY A 174 20.82 7.63 -13.05
N LEU A 175 20.92 7.56 -14.39
CA LEU A 175 19.80 7.80 -15.28
C LEU A 175 18.70 6.74 -15.10
N TYR A 176 19.06 5.46 -14.93
CA TYR A 176 18.10 4.41 -14.58
C TYR A 176 17.38 4.72 -13.26
N TRP A 177 18.12 5.15 -12.22
CA TRP A 177 17.53 5.50 -10.93
C TRP A 177 16.54 6.68 -11.05
N HIS A 178 16.91 7.73 -11.78
CA HIS A 178 16.00 8.85 -12.06
C HIS A 178 14.77 8.44 -12.87
N PHE A 179 14.92 7.53 -13.83
CA PHE A 179 13.78 7.00 -14.57
C PHE A 179 12.80 6.25 -13.66
N VAL A 180 13.31 5.40 -12.77
CA VAL A 180 12.49 4.70 -11.77
C VAL A 180 11.77 5.72 -10.88
N ASP A 181 12.46 6.74 -10.40
CA ASP A 181 11.87 7.81 -9.57
C ASP A 181 10.72 8.56 -10.30
N LEU A 182 10.90 8.89 -11.59
CA LEU A 182 9.84 9.52 -12.39
C LEU A 182 8.60 8.64 -12.55
N VAL A 183 8.79 7.33 -12.77
CA VAL A 183 7.67 6.38 -12.83
C VAL A 183 6.97 6.29 -11.48
N TRP A 184 7.71 6.36 -10.37
CA TRP A 184 7.12 6.33 -9.03
C TRP A 184 6.19 7.51 -8.79
N VAL A 185 6.61 8.73 -9.12
CA VAL A 185 5.79 9.93 -8.95
C VAL A 185 4.45 9.80 -9.70
N PHE A 186 4.46 9.18 -10.88
CA PHE A 186 3.24 8.92 -11.64
C PHE A 186 2.33 7.87 -10.97
N VAL A 187 2.90 6.74 -10.52
CA VAL A 187 2.15 5.69 -9.81
C VAL A 187 1.55 6.23 -8.51
N PHE A 188 2.32 7.00 -7.74
CA PHE A 188 1.86 7.64 -6.52
C PHE A 188 0.68 8.59 -6.78
N LEU A 189 0.78 9.43 -7.82
CA LEU A 189 -0.30 10.35 -8.19
C LEU A 189 -1.59 9.60 -8.54
N VAL A 190 -1.52 8.50 -9.29
CA VAL A 190 -2.71 7.78 -9.76
C VAL A 190 -3.40 6.99 -8.64
N PHE A 191 -2.67 6.42 -7.69
CA PHE A 191 -3.26 5.55 -6.66
C PHE A 191 -3.50 6.22 -5.31
N TYR A 192 -2.78 7.29 -4.98
CA TYR A 192 -2.89 7.95 -3.68
C TYR A 192 -3.51 9.34 -3.74
N LEU A 193 -3.48 10.02 -4.90
CA LEU A 193 -4.00 11.41 -5.03
C LEU A 193 -5.25 11.55 -5.90
N LEU A 194 -5.50 10.59 -6.80
CA LEU A 194 -6.67 10.54 -7.69
C LEU A 194 -7.62 9.44 -7.25
#